data_AF-A0A135VA06-F1
#
_entry.id   AF-A0A135VA06-F1
#
_cell.length_a   1.000
_cell.length_b   1.000
_cell.length_c   1.000
_cell.angle_alpha   90.00
_cell.angle_beta   90.00
_cell.angle_gamma   90.00
#
_symmetry.space_group_name_H-M   'P 1'
#
loop_
_entity.id
_entity.type
_entity.pdbx_description
1 polymer ?
#
loop_
_entity_poly.entity_id
_entity_poly.type
_entity_poly.pdbx_seq_one_letter_code
_entity_poly.pdbx_strand_id
1 'polypeptide(L)'
;DFGTFHFYPNSWSVGYDTGAKWVADHAKACVAANKPCFFEEYGAPSDHCTIERPWQIASVATAGMAGDAFWQLGDTISTGQSHNDGNTIYYGTDEWTCLVTNHVAETN
;
A
#
# COMPACT_ATOMS: atom_id res chain seq x y z
N ASP A 1 13.57 2.77 -15.46
CA ASP A 1 12.76 3.87 -14.89
C ASP A 1 11.29 3.45 -14.79
N PHE A 2 10.51 4.12 -13.95
CA PHE A 2 9.12 3.79 -13.63
C PHE A 2 8.35 5.05 -13.20
N GLY A 3 7.01 4.96 -13.15
CA GLY A 3 6.15 5.98 -12.54
C GLY A 3 5.82 5.64 -11.09
N THR A 4 5.56 6.63 -10.26
CA THR A 4 5.12 6.46 -8.87
C THR A 4 3.77 7.14 -8.66
N PHE A 5 2.99 6.60 -7.73
CA PHE A 5 1.77 7.24 -7.23
C PHE A 5 1.54 6.82 -5.78
N HIS A 6 0.85 7.68 -5.05
CA HIS A 6 0.47 7.44 -3.64
C HIS A 6 -1.05 7.32 -3.51
N PHE A 7 -1.58 6.95 -2.34
CA PHE A 7 -3.01 6.98 -2.06
C PHE A 7 -3.32 7.22 -0.57
N TYR A 8 -3.90 8.39 -0.27
CA TYR A 8 -4.33 8.79 1.08
C TYR A 8 -5.77 9.33 1.04
N PRO A 9 -6.77 8.45 0.96
CA PRO A 9 -8.16 8.83 0.68
C PRO A 9 -8.75 9.78 1.74
N ASN A 10 -8.38 9.63 3.01
CA ASN A 10 -8.76 10.54 4.09
C ASN A 10 -8.27 11.98 3.85
N SER A 11 -7.02 12.13 3.40
CA SER A 11 -6.40 13.42 3.10
C SER A 11 -6.98 14.05 1.83
N TRP A 12 -7.49 13.23 0.93
CA TRP A 12 -8.00 13.67 -0.38
C TRP A 12 -9.53 13.78 -0.43
N SER A 13 -10.20 13.47 0.68
CA SER A 13 -11.67 13.45 0.78
C SER A 13 -12.33 12.55 -0.26
N VAL A 14 -11.78 11.35 -0.49
CA VAL A 14 -12.33 10.31 -1.36
C VAL A 14 -12.60 9.02 -0.58
N GLY A 15 -13.42 8.13 -1.13
CA GLY A 15 -13.77 6.85 -0.48
C GLY A 15 -12.63 5.83 -0.52
N TYR A 16 -12.44 5.07 0.57
CA TYR A 16 -11.45 3.99 0.65
C TYR A 16 -11.70 2.86 -0.36
N ASP A 17 -12.97 2.64 -0.73
CA ASP A 17 -13.40 1.66 -1.73
C ASP A 17 -12.88 1.98 -3.15
N THR A 18 -12.42 3.20 -3.38
CA THR A 18 -11.88 3.62 -4.68
C THR A 18 -10.42 3.20 -4.91
N GLY A 19 -9.70 2.69 -3.91
CA GLY A 19 -8.27 2.41 -4.01
C GLY A 19 -7.90 1.39 -5.09
N ALA A 20 -8.68 0.31 -5.25
CA ALA A 20 -8.44 -0.66 -6.32
C ALA A 20 -8.57 -0.02 -7.72
N LYS A 21 -9.54 0.90 -7.88
CA LYS A 21 -9.70 1.65 -9.14
C LYS A 21 -8.53 2.62 -9.35
N TRP A 22 -8.06 3.28 -8.30
CA TRP A 22 -6.92 4.20 -8.35
C TRP A 22 -5.64 3.50 -8.86
N VAL A 23 -5.36 2.30 -8.33
CA VAL A 23 -4.27 1.42 -8.81
C VAL A 23 -4.45 1.07 -10.29
N ALA A 24 -5.63 0.61 -10.69
CA ALA A 24 -5.90 0.19 -12.06
C ALA A 24 -5.73 1.33 -13.09
N ASP A 25 -6.20 2.54 -12.74
CA ASP A 25 -6.08 3.71 -13.61
C ASP A 25 -4.61 4.13 -13.80
N HIS A 26 -3.80 4.12 -12.73
CA HIS A 26 -2.37 4.47 -12.80
C HIS A 26 -1.58 3.42 -13.57
N ALA A 27 -1.82 2.14 -13.31
CA ALA A 27 -1.19 1.05 -14.04
C ALA A 27 -1.45 1.16 -15.55
N LYS A 28 -2.70 1.48 -15.95
CA LYS A 28 -3.05 1.73 -17.35
C LYS A 28 -2.26 2.88 -17.97
N ALA A 29 -2.06 3.98 -17.24
CA ALA A 29 -1.24 5.09 -17.71
C ALA A 29 0.24 4.72 -17.85
N CYS A 30 0.79 3.97 -16.89
CA CYS A 30 2.15 3.44 -16.94
C CYS A 30 2.37 2.52 -18.15
N VAL A 31 1.44 1.59 -18.40
CA VAL A 31 1.46 0.71 -19.58
C VAL A 31 1.42 1.53 -20.87
N ALA A 32 0.55 2.53 -20.97
CA ALA A 32 0.48 3.41 -22.14
C ALA A 32 1.80 4.19 -22.37
N ALA A 33 2.54 4.47 -21.31
CA ALA A 33 3.87 5.07 -21.36
C ALA A 33 5.01 4.05 -21.55
N ASN A 34 4.68 2.76 -21.72
CA ASN A 34 5.63 1.64 -21.82
C ASN A 34 6.63 1.58 -20.66
N LYS A 35 6.13 1.83 -19.44
CA LYS A 35 6.89 1.82 -18.19
C LYS A 35 6.11 1.10 -17.08
N PRO A 36 6.79 0.54 -16.06
CA PRO A 36 6.12 0.04 -14.88
C PRO A 36 5.68 1.17 -13.95
N CYS A 37 4.75 0.84 -13.06
CA CYS A 37 4.28 1.68 -11.96
C CYS A 37 4.68 1.08 -10.60
N PHE A 38 5.01 1.94 -9.65
CA PHE A 38 5.24 1.61 -8.24
C PHE A 38 4.20 2.35 -7.38
N PHE A 39 3.38 1.59 -6.65
CA PHE A 39 2.41 2.15 -5.71
C PHE A 39 3.14 2.48 -4.41
N GLU A 40 3.77 3.64 -4.40
CA GLU A 40 4.94 3.94 -3.57
C GLU A 40 4.58 4.27 -2.12
N GLU A 41 3.37 4.78 -1.87
CA GLU A 41 2.84 4.99 -0.52
C GLU A 41 1.32 4.83 -0.49
N TYR A 42 0.82 4.20 0.57
CA TYR A 42 -0.59 4.16 0.88
C TYR A 42 -0.80 3.91 2.36
N GLY A 43 -1.93 4.40 2.89
CA GLY A 43 -2.30 4.16 4.28
C GLY A 43 -3.71 4.63 4.60
N ALA A 44 -4.25 4.07 5.68
CA ALA A 44 -5.43 4.57 6.36
C ALA A 44 -5.08 4.84 7.84
N PRO A 45 -5.79 5.74 8.56
CA PRO A 45 -5.48 6.02 9.96
C PRO A 45 -6.02 4.98 10.96
N SER A 46 -6.78 3.98 10.49
CA SER A 46 -7.37 2.91 11.28
C SER A 46 -7.87 1.78 10.38
N ASP A 47 -8.18 0.61 10.95
CA ASP A 47 -8.71 -0.57 10.25
C ASP A 47 -7.84 -1.00 9.04
N HIS A 48 -6.52 -0.85 9.16
CA HIS A 48 -5.55 -0.98 8.06
C HIS A 48 -5.77 -2.26 7.25
N CYS A 49 -5.84 -3.41 7.94
CA CYS A 49 -6.02 -4.71 7.28
C CYS A 49 -7.29 -4.77 6.43
N THR A 50 -8.41 -4.22 6.90
CA THR A 50 -9.67 -4.24 6.13
C THR A 50 -9.62 -3.30 4.92
N ILE A 51 -8.98 -2.15 5.10
CA ILE A 51 -8.99 -1.06 4.11
C ILE A 51 -7.91 -1.25 3.04
N GLU A 52 -6.69 -1.59 3.43
CA GLU A 52 -5.51 -1.58 2.55
C GLU A 52 -5.33 -2.91 1.82
N ARG A 53 -5.82 -4.01 2.40
CA ARG A 53 -5.69 -5.35 1.80
C ARG A 53 -6.30 -5.45 0.39
N PRO A 54 -7.48 -4.89 0.10
CA PRO A 54 -8.00 -4.82 -1.26
C PRO A 54 -7.09 -4.07 -2.24
N TRP A 55 -6.33 -3.06 -1.78
CA TRP A 55 -5.42 -2.29 -2.63
C TRP A 55 -4.16 -3.09 -2.97
N GLN A 56 -3.62 -3.83 -2.01
CA GLN A 56 -2.53 -4.79 -2.22
C GLN A 56 -2.90 -5.87 -3.24
N ILE A 57 -4.08 -6.48 -3.07
CA ILE A 57 -4.60 -7.48 -4.03
C ILE A 57 -4.73 -6.87 -5.42
N ALA A 58 -5.25 -5.63 -5.52
CA ALA A 58 -5.35 -4.92 -6.80
C ALA A 58 -3.97 -4.64 -7.42
N SER A 59 -2.98 -4.23 -6.62
CA SER A 59 -1.60 -3.99 -7.07
C SER A 59 -1.00 -5.24 -7.72
N VAL A 60 -1.06 -6.38 -7.02
CA VAL A 60 -0.51 -7.67 -7.51
C VAL A 60 -1.21 -8.15 -8.78
N ALA A 61 -2.54 -8.01 -8.85
CA ALA A 61 -3.32 -8.52 -9.96
C ALA A 61 -3.28 -7.64 -11.23
N THR A 62 -2.80 -6.39 -11.15
CA THR A 62 -2.94 -5.42 -12.24
C THR A 62 -1.69 -5.35 -13.12
N ALA A 63 -1.85 -5.67 -14.40
CA ALA A 63 -0.80 -5.49 -15.39
C ALA A 63 -0.33 -4.02 -15.47
N GLY A 64 0.99 -3.81 -15.40
CA GLY A 64 1.61 -2.49 -15.35
C GLY A 64 2.13 -2.11 -13.97
N MET A 65 1.65 -2.75 -12.91
CA MET A 65 2.24 -2.65 -11.58
C MET A 65 3.49 -3.52 -11.48
N ALA A 66 4.52 -2.99 -10.80
CA ALA A 66 5.76 -3.70 -10.53
C ALA A 66 6.00 -3.94 -9.03
N GLY A 67 5.25 -3.25 -8.17
CA GLY A 67 5.32 -3.40 -6.71
C GLY A 67 4.54 -2.30 -6.01
N ASP A 68 4.48 -2.44 -4.69
CA ASP A 68 3.81 -1.49 -3.80
C ASP A 68 4.54 -1.43 -2.44
N ALA A 69 4.44 -0.29 -1.77
CA ALA A 69 4.99 -0.05 -0.45
C ALA A 69 3.97 0.67 0.43
N PHE A 70 3.55 0.02 1.51
CA PHE A 70 2.69 0.64 2.51
C PHE A 70 3.45 1.74 3.26
N TRP A 71 2.73 2.77 3.68
CA TRP A 71 3.23 3.80 4.57
C TRP A 71 2.61 3.61 5.96
N GLN A 72 3.36 3.24 7.00
CA GLN A 72 4.82 3.02 7.03
C GLN A 72 5.21 1.93 8.03
N LEU A 73 6.46 1.48 7.93
CA LEU A 73 7.03 0.52 8.88
C LEU A 73 7.07 1.10 10.30
N GLY A 74 6.48 0.37 11.24
CA GLY A 74 6.69 0.53 12.67
C GLY A 74 7.57 -0.57 13.26
N ASP A 75 8.40 -0.23 14.24
CA ASP A 75 9.18 -1.22 15.00
C ASP A 75 9.39 -0.77 16.45
N THR A 76 9.88 -1.67 17.30
CA THR A 76 10.40 -1.34 18.63
C THR A 76 11.92 -1.35 18.58
N ILE A 77 12.50 -0.16 18.67
CA ILE A 77 13.95 0.06 18.70
C ILE A 77 14.44 0.26 20.14
N SER A 78 15.76 0.43 20.34
CA SER A 78 16.38 0.54 21.68
C SER A 78 15.84 1.69 22.54
N THR A 79 15.20 2.69 21.93
CA THR A 79 14.59 3.85 22.58
C THR A 79 13.07 3.74 22.73
N GLY A 80 12.46 2.58 22.43
CA GLY A 80 11.02 2.36 22.44
C GLY A 80 10.43 2.21 21.05
N GLN A 81 9.11 2.37 20.91
CA GLN A 81 8.45 2.32 19.61
C GLN A 81 8.93 3.46 18.71
N SER A 82 9.09 3.16 17.41
CA SER A 82 9.25 4.17 16.37
C SER A 82 8.04 5.11 16.31
N HIS A 83 8.21 6.27 15.66
CA HIS A 83 7.14 7.25 15.52
C HIS A 83 5.89 6.62 14.89
N ASN A 84 4.72 7.00 15.40
CA ASN A 84 3.41 6.58 14.89
C ASN A 84 2.65 7.82 14.40
N ASP A 85 2.39 7.88 13.09
CA ASP A 85 1.60 8.94 12.46
C ASP A 85 0.13 8.54 12.22
N GLY A 86 -0.29 7.38 12.71
CA GLY A 86 -1.61 6.81 12.53
C GLY A 86 -1.69 5.75 11.43
N ASN A 87 -0.77 5.74 10.45
CA ASN A 87 -0.74 4.73 9.38
C ASN A 87 0.33 3.65 9.63
N THR A 88 0.99 3.71 10.78
CA THR A 88 2.19 2.91 11.06
C THR A 88 1.83 1.44 11.32
N ILE A 89 2.34 0.52 10.50
CA ILE A 89 2.17 -0.93 10.66
C ILE A 89 3.36 -1.51 11.41
N TYR A 90 3.16 -1.85 12.67
CA TYR A 90 4.23 -2.34 13.55
C TYR A 90 4.59 -3.81 13.28
N TYR A 91 5.89 -4.11 13.19
CA TYR A 91 6.42 -5.46 13.12
C TYR A 91 5.89 -6.35 14.24
N GLY A 92 5.56 -7.60 13.90
CA GLY A 92 5.10 -8.62 14.85
C GLY A 92 3.64 -8.50 15.32
N THR A 93 2.86 -7.57 14.74
CA THR A 93 1.42 -7.42 15.03
C THR A 93 0.54 -8.26 14.11
N ASP A 94 -0.76 -8.36 14.44
CA ASP A 94 -1.76 -8.98 13.56
C ASP A 94 -1.89 -8.22 12.23
N GLU A 95 -1.78 -6.89 12.26
CA GLU A 95 -1.78 -6.06 11.05
C GLU A 95 -0.56 -6.34 10.17
N TRP A 96 0.62 -6.52 10.76
CA TRP A 96 1.82 -6.96 10.04
C TRP A 96 1.62 -8.33 9.38
N THR A 97 0.98 -9.26 10.08
CA THR A 97 0.65 -10.56 9.50
C THR A 97 -0.26 -10.40 8.29
N CYS A 98 -1.31 -9.60 8.42
CA CYS A 98 -2.28 -9.33 7.35
C CYS A 98 -1.66 -8.63 6.12
N LEU A 99 -0.94 -7.53 6.34
CA LEU A 99 -0.52 -6.61 5.28
C LEU A 99 0.91 -6.84 4.79
N VAL A 100 1.74 -7.58 5.52
CA VAL A 100 3.12 -7.85 5.10
C VAL A 100 3.34 -9.33 4.87
N THR A 101 3.08 -10.16 5.88
CA THR A 101 3.40 -11.60 5.79
C THR A 101 2.54 -12.29 4.73
N ASN A 102 1.22 -12.07 4.76
CA ASN A 102 0.31 -12.64 3.76
C ASN A 102 0.51 -12.02 2.37
N HIS A 103 0.81 -10.73 2.29
CA HIS A 103 1.08 -10.05 1.01
C HIS A 103 2.30 -10.62 0.30
N VAL A 104 3.43 -10.74 1.00
CA VAL A 104 4.66 -11.34 0.44
C VAL A 104 4.43 -12.79 0.01
N ALA A 105 3.60 -13.55 0.73
CA ALA A 105 3.26 -14.92 0.35
C ALA A 105 2.46 -15.03 -0.96
N GLU A 106 1.73 -13.99 -1.35
CA GLU A 106 0.94 -13.95 -2.60
C GLU A 106 1.73 -13.42 -3.79
N THR A 107 2.89 -12.79 -3.57
CA THR A 107 3.75 -12.25 -4.64
C THR A 107 4.82 -13.22 -5.17
N ASN A 108 4.97 -14.39 -4.53
CA ASN A 108 5.94 -15.43 -4.89
C ASN A 108 5.29 -16.59 -5.67
#